data_AF-A0A0L0HDZ9-F1
#
_entry.id   AF-A0A0L0HDZ9-F1
#
_cell.length_a   1.000
_cell.length_b   1.000
_cell.length_c   1.000
_cell.angle_alpha   90.00
_cell.angle_beta   90.00
_cell.angle_gamma   90.00
#
_symmetry.space_group_name_H-M   'P 1'
#
loop_
_entity.id
_entity.type
_entity.pdbx_description
1 polymer ?
#
loop_
_entity_poly.entity_id
_entity_poly.type
_entity_poly.pdbx_seq_one_letter_code
_entity_poly.pdbx_strand_id
1 'polypeptide(L)'
;MDKVKATHTGTRGHERYFFNPADPETVSRAVSEFVADSATFISAIDWTEPFIAVLISFHVLLALWVVLTRNNQTLTASNFVAIGVLALAAQPLNYLASQHWATFSRTNYFDAQGVFMSIMWAGPLMIELIFCVIMLVRQAGDMVVKVKREQLKRKPTAKSKASKKDQ
;
A
#
# COMPACT_ATOMS: atom_id res chain seq x y z
N MET A 1 3.01 -54.70 46.85
CA MET A 1 2.34 -54.98 45.56
C MET A 1 0.93 -54.44 45.73
N ASP A 2 0.47 -53.37 45.10
CA ASP A 2 0.86 -52.80 43.81
C ASP A 2 0.62 -51.29 43.72
N LYS A 3 1.39 -50.67 42.83
CA LYS A 3 1.46 -49.23 42.54
C LYS A 3 0.12 -48.72 41.98
N VAL A 4 -0.46 -47.73 42.63
CA VAL A 4 -1.54 -46.92 42.04
C VAL A 4 -0.92 -46.04 40.95
N LYS A 5 -1.41 -46.29 39.72
CA LYS A 5 -0.98 -45.73 38.45
C LYS A 5 -1.31 -44.23 38.40
N ALA A 6 -0.29 -43.39 38.41
CA ALA A 6 -0.44 -41.96 38.10
C ALA A 6 -0.92 -41.82 36.65
N THR A 7 -2.13 -41.27 36.49
CA THR A 7 -2.69 -40.84 35.21
C THR A 7 -1.88 -39.70 34.64
N HIS A 8 -1.13 -39.98 33.57
CA HIS A 8 -0.63 -38.98 32.64
C HIS A 8 -1.81 -38.30 31.94
N THR A 9 -2.21 -37.12 32.39
CA THR A 9 -2.97 -36.18 31.56
C THR A 9 -1.96 -35.37 30.75
N GLY A 10 -1.78 -35.80 29.50
CA GLY A 10 -1.00 -35.09 28.50
C GLY A 10 -1.56 -33.69 28.28
N THR A 11 -0.77 -32.69 28.62
CA THR A 11 -0.88 -31.33 28.10
C THR A 11 -0.63 -31.39 26.59
N ARG A 12 -1.72 -31.57 25.83
CA ARG A 12 -1.69 -31.50 24.37
C ARG A 12 -1.26 -30.09 23.98
N GLY A 13 -0.10 -30.01 23.36
CA GLY A 13 0.53 -28.78 22.95
C GLY A 13 -0.40 -27.95 22.07
N HIS A 14 -0.76 -26.78 22.57
CA HIS A 14 -0.97 -25.62 21.72
C HIS A 14 0.42 -25.20 21.21
N GLU A 15 0.97 -25.95 20.25
CA GLU A 15 2.00 -25.42 19.36
C GLU A 15 1.34 -24.29 18.58
N ARG A 16 1.38 -23.11 19.20
CA ARG A 16 1.07 -21.84 18.57
C ARG A 16 2.00 -21.78 17.36
N TYR A 17 1.42 -21.88 16.17
CA TYR A 17 2.03 -21.38 14.94
C TYR A 17 2.32 -19.90 15.18
N PHE A 18 3.44 -19.61 15.83
CA PHE A 18 3.95 -18.26 15.95
C PHE A 18 4.27 -17.84 14.53
N PHE A 19 3.54 -16.85 14.03
CA PHE A 19 3.89 -16.15 12.79
C PHE A 19 5.35 -15.73 12.91
N ASN A 20 6.22 -16.39 12.17
CA ASN A 20 7.64 -16.08 12.11
C ASN A 20 7.90 -15.31 10.80
N PRO A 21 7.95 -13.97 10.83
CA PRO A 21 8.17 -13.18 9.62
C PRO A 21 9.58 -13.35 9.03
N ALA A 22 10.50 -13.99 9.76
CA ALA A 22 11.84 -14.30 9.26
C ALA A 22 11.90 -15.62 8.47
N ASP A 23 10.83 -16.43 8.50
CA ASP A 23 10.71 -17.65 7.70
C ASP A 23 10.03 -17.33 6.34
N PRO A 24 10.74 -17.49 5.20
CA PRO A 24 10.18 -17.23 3.88
C PRO A 24 8.95 -18.08 3.54
N GLU A 25 8.86 -19.31 4.05
CA GLU A 25 7.72 -20.20 3.77
C GLU A 25 6.44 -19.71 4.46
N THR A 26 6.55 -19.28 5.71
CA THR A 26 5.43 -18.68 6.45
C THR A 26 4.87 -17.45 5.74
N VAL A 27 5.74 -16.55 5.24
CA VAL A 27 5.31 -15.35 4.51
C VAL A 27 4.66 -15.73 3.17
N SER A 28 5.29 -16.63 2.40
CA SER A 28 4.75 -17.08 1.12
C SER A 28 3.38 -17.75 1.29
N ARG A 29 3.20 -18.56 2.33
CA ARG A 29 1.92 -19.22 2.62
C ARG A 29 0.84 -18.20 2.96
N ALA A 30 1.12 -17.27 3.86
CA ALA A 30 0.17 -16.23 4.23
C ALA A 30 -0.26 -15.36 3.04
N VAL A 31 0.68 -15.00 2.15
CA VAL A 31 0.36 -14.28 0.91
C VAL A 31 -0.49 -15.13 -0.03
N SER A 32 -0.16 -16.41 -0.20
CA SER A 32 -0.94 -17.30 -1.08
C SER A 32 -2.36 -17.53 -0.58
N GLU A 33 -2.55 -17.68 0.73
CA GLU A 33 -3.87 -17.79 1.37
C GLU A 33 -4.69 -16.51 1.14
N PHE A 34 -4.09 -15.35 1.41
CA PHE A 34 -4.75 -14.06 1.17
C PHE A 34 -5.15 -13.87 -0.30
N VAL A 35 -4.26 -14.22 -1.24
CA VAL A 35 -4.54 -14.13 -2.68
C VAL A 35 -5.67 -15.07 -3.08
N ALA A 36 -5.69 -16.29 -2.55
CA ALA A 36 -6.74 -17.27 -2.83
C ALA A 36 -8.10 -16.82 -2.28
N ASP A 37 -8.15 -16.33 -1.05
CA ASP A 37 -9.36 -15.82 -0.41
C ASP A 37 -9.91 -14.60 -1.16
N SER A 38 -9.01 -13.68 -1.52
CA SER A 38 -9.35 -12.48 -2.30
C SER A 38 -9.88 -12.85 -3.69
N ALA A 39 -9.24 -13.79 -4.38
CA ALA A 39 -9.68 -14.25 -5.69
C ALA A 39 -11.07 -14.92 -5.62
N THR A 40 -11.32 -15.71 -4.57
CA THR A 40 -12.63 -16.32 -4.33
C THR A 40 -13.69 -15.25 -4.12
N PHE A 41 -13.41 -14.24 -3.29
CA PHE A 41 -14.32 -13.11 -3.08
C PHE A 41 -14.61 -12.34 -4.38
N ILE A 42 -13.56 -11.99 -5.14
CA ILE A 42 -13.63 -11.30 -6.43
C ILE A 42 -14.49 -12.08 -7.44
N SER A 43 -14.38 -13.42 -7.46
CA SER A 43 -15.17 -14.26 -8.36
C SER A 43 -16.67 -14.27 -8.04
N ALA A 44 -17.03 -14.00 -6.77
CA ALA A 44 -18.41 -13.95 -6.33
C ALA A 44 -19.09 -12.58 -6.59
N ILE A 45 -18.32 -11.57 -7.01
CA ILE A 45 -18.84 -10.24 -7.33
C ILE A 45 -19.57 -10.26 -8.68
N ASP A 46 -20.72 -9.59 -8.76
CA ASP A 46 -21.43 -9.38 -10.03
C ASP A 46 -20.82 -8.19 -10.78
N TRP A 47 -19.94 -8.48 -11.75
CA TRP A 47 -19.26 -7.49 -12.58
C TRP A 47 -20.17 -6.72 -13.53
N THR A 48 -21.45 -7.10 -13.65
CA THR A 48 -22.43 -6.38 -14.48
C THR A 48 -23.02 -5.15 -13.78
N GLU A 49 -22.74 -4.98 -12.49
CA GLU A 49 -23.20 -3.84 -11.70
C GLU A 49 -22.57 -2.53 -12.21
N PRO A 50 -23.37 -1.50 -12.55
CA PRO A 50 -22.88 -0.28 -13.17
C PRO A 50 -21.93 0.50 -12.25
N PHE A 51 -22.15 0.47 -10.93
CA PHE A 51 -21.27 1.17 -9.99
C PHE A 51 -19.86 0.55 -9.93
N ILE A 52 -19.73 -0.76 -10.19
CA ILE A 52 -18.44 -1.45 -10.23
C ILE A 52 -17.67 -1.00 -11.47
N ALA A 53 -18.34 -0.85 -12.62
CA ALA A 53 -17.70 -0.28 -13.81
C ALA A 53 -17.21 1.16 -13.57
N VAL A 54 -17.97 1.97 -12.83
CA VAL A 54 -17.54 3.32 -12.41
C VAL A 54 -16.33 3.25 -11.48
N LEU A 55 -16.31 2.33 -10.52
CA LEU A 55 -15.20 2.13 -9.60
C LEU A 55 -13.90 1.72 -10.31
N ILE A 56 -13.98 0.78 -11.26
CA ILE A 56 -12.83 0.37 -12.08
C ILE A 56 -12.35 1.55 -12.93
N SER A 57 -13.27 2.27 -13.56
CA SER A 57 -12.94 3.44 -14.38
C SER A 57 -12.24 4.52 -13.56
N PHE A 58 -12.67 4.75 -12.31
CA PHE A 58 -12.02 5.66 -11.38
C PHE A 58 -10.55 5.26 -11.14
N HIS A 59 -10.27 3.99 -10.85
CA HIS A 59 -8.88 3.51 -10.65
C HIS A 59 -8.03 3.69 -11.90
N VAL A 60 -8.56 3.34 -13.09
CA VAL A 60 -7.83 3.52 -14.35
C VAL A 60 -7.50 4.99 -14.61
N LEU A 61 -8.46 5.88 -14.39
CA LEU A 61 -8.27 7.33 -14.57
C LEU A 61 -7.27 7.90 -13.54
N LEU A 62 -7.36 7.46 -12.29
CA LEU A 62 -6.44 7.86 -11.23
C LEU A 62 -5.01 7.38 -11.53
N ALA A 63 -4.84 6.12 -11.91
CA ALA A 63 -3.55 5.57 -12.30
C ALA A 63 -2.95 6.31 -13.50
N LEU A 64 -3.77 6.60 -14.53
CA LEU A 64 -3.35 7.40 -15.67
C LEU A 64 -2.90 8.80 -15.23
N TRP A 65 -3.67 9.47 -14.38
CA TRP A 65 -3.32 10.78 -13.84
C TRP A 65 -1.98 10.77 -13.08
N VAL A 66 -1.77 9.78 -12.21
CA VAL A 66 -0.52 9.60 -11.46
C VAL A 66 0.65 9.38 -12.42
N VAL A 67 0.48 8.54 -13.45
CA VAL A 67 1.52 8.28 -14.46
C VAL A 67 1.85 9.54 -15.26
N LEU A 68 0.85 10.33 -15.65
CA LEU A 68 1.06 11.56 -16.41
C LEU A 68 1.76 12.66 -15.58
N THR A 69 1.50 12.71 -14.28
CA THR A 69 2.05 13.75 -13.38
C THR A 69 3.38 13.35 -12.71
N ARG A 70 3.86 12.11 -12.92
CA ARG A 70 5.04 11.53 -12.26
C ARG A 70 6.37 12.26 -12.42
N ASN A 71 6.50 13.15 -13.42
CA ASN A 71 7.75 13.89 -13.65
C ASN A 71 7.85 15.19 -12.83
N ASN A 72 6.77 15.56 -12.13
CA ASN A 72 6.75 16.73 -11.27
C ASN A 72 6.72 16.29 -9.81
N GLN A 73 7.76 16.63 -9.05
CA GLN A 73 7.90 16.23 -7.65
C GLN A 73 6.76 16.76 -6.77
N THR A 74 6.33 18.01 -6.98
CA THR A 74 5.24 18.61 -6.22
C THR A 74 3.92 17.89 -6.47
N LEU A 75 3.62 17.54 -7.73
CA LEU A 75 2.41 16.79 -8.06
C LEU A 75 2.48 15.35 -7.55
N THR A 76 3.64 14.71 -7.64
CA THR A 76 3.84 13.35 -7.09
C THR A 76 3.60 13.34 -5.57
N ALA A 77 4.12 14.33 -4.85
CA ALA A 77 3.89 14.48 -3.41
C ALA A 77 2.42 14.78 -3.09
N SER A 78 1.78 15.65 -3.88
CA SER A 78 0.35 15.93 -3.73
C SER A 78 -0.52 14.70 -3.98
N ASN A 79 -0.20 13.90 -5.01
CA ASN A 79 -0.90 12.65 -5.30
C ASN A 79 -0.71 11.65 -4.15
N PHE A 80 0.50 11.52 -3.59
CA PHE A 80 0.74 10.66 -2.44
C PHE A 80 -0.19 11.01 -1.26
N VAL A 81 -0.30 12.30 -0.93
CA VAL A 81 -1.20 12.75 0.15
C VAL A 81 -2.67 12.51 -0.22
N ALA A 82 -3.09 12.88 -1.43
CA ALA A 82 -4.49 12.73 -1.85
C ALA A 82 -4.95 11.27 -1.88
N ILE A 83 -4.14 10.38 -2.46
CA ILE A 83 -4.42 8.93 -2.51
C ILE A 83 -4.40 8.34 -1.09
N GLY A 84 -3.50 8.81 -0.21
CA GLY A 84 -3.49 8.42 1.19
C GLY A 84 -4.79 8.76 1.91
N VAL A 85 -5.31 9.98 1.69
CA VAL A 85 -6.63 10.39 2.23
C VAL A 85 -7.75 9.52 1.67
N LEU A 86 -7.75 9.24 0.37
CA LEU A 86 -8.74 8.35 -0.26
C LEU A 86 -8.69 6.94 0.34
N ALA A 87 -7.50 6.39 0.56
CA ALA A 87 -7.35 5.07 1.18
C ALA A 87 -7.88 5.05 2.62
N LEU A 88 -7.62 6.11 3.40
CA LEU A 88 -8.17 6.25 4.76
C LEU A 88 -9.70 6.43 4.75
N ALA A 89 -10.27 6.94 3.66
CA ALA A 89 -11.71 7.08 3.49
C ALA A 89 -12.44 5.75 3.25
N ALA A 90 -11.74 4.59 3.17
CA ALA A 90 -12.37 3.30 2.92
C ALA A 90 -13.49 2.96 3.93
N GLN A 91 -13.23 3.12 5.23
CA GLN A 91 -14.22 2.83 6.28
C GLN A 91 -15.44 3.77 6.27
N PRO A 92 -15.28 5.11 6.25
CA PRO A 92 -16.44 6.01 6.20
C PRO A 92 -17.25 5.84 4.92
N LEU A 93 -16.59 5.61 3.77
CA LEU A 93 -17.29 5.31 2.52
C LEU A 93 -18.03 3.98 2.59
N ASN A 94 -17.44 2.94 3.17
CA ASN A 94 -18.08 1.66 3.41
C ASN A 94 -19.38 1.82 4.22
N TYR A 95 -19.33 2.57 5.32
CA TYR A 95 -20.49 2.82 6.18
C TYR A 95 -21.58 3.64 5.49
N LEU A 96 -21.20 4.64 4.69
CA LEU A 96 -22.17 5.42 3.93
C LEU A 96 -22.83 4.58 2.83
N ALA A 97 -22.04 3.77 2.14
CA ALA A 97 -22.50 2.90 1.07
C ALA A 97 -23.37 1.75 1.60
N SER A 98 -23.08 1.19 2.78
CA SER A 98 -23.92 0.16 3.41
C SER A 98 -25.30 0.66 3.82
N GLN A 99 -25.49 1.98 3.96
CA GLN A 99 -26.80 2.58 4.23
C GLN A 99 -27.58 2.89 2.95
N HIS A 100 -26.89 3.13 1.84
CA HIS A 100 -27.50 3.62 0.59
C HIS A 100 -27.32 2.67 -0.61
N TRP A 101 -26.82 1.45 -0.41
CA TRP A 101 -26.49 0.51 -1.49
C TRP A 101 -27.63 0.30 -2.48
N ALA A 102 -28.87 0.23 -2.00
CA ALA A 102 -30.06 0.00 -2.83
C ALA A 102 -30.32 1.12 -3.86
N THR A 103 -29.68 2.28 -3.72
CA THR A 103 -29.79 3.39 -4.69
C THR A 103 -28.92 3.20 -5.94
N PHE A 104 -27.87 2.38 -5.87
CA PHE A 104 -26.88 2.25 -6.95
C PHE A 104 -26.43 0.81 -7.26
N SER A 105 -26.83 -0.17 -6.43
CA SER A 105 -26.45 -1.57 -6.51
C SER A 105 -27.65 -2.47 -6.28
N ARG A 106 -27.71 -3.63 -6.94
CA ARG A 106 -28.79 -4.62 -6.70
C ARG A 106 -28.52 -5.45 -5.44
N THR A 107 -27.27 -5.57 -5.04
CA THR A 107 -26.82 -6.32 -3.86
C THR A 107 -26.01 -5.45 -2.91
N ASN A 108 -26.10 -5.70 -1.61
CA ASN A 108 -25.24 -5.03 -0.63
C ASN A 108 -23.86 -5.70 -0.53
N TYR A 109 -22.84 -5.04 -1.06
CA TYR A 109 -21.44 -5.48 -0.97
C TYR A 109 -20.72 -4.98 0.29
N PHE A 110 -21.33 -4.08 1.06
CA PHE A 110 -20.68 -3.36 2.14
C PHE A 110 -21.01 -3.99 3.49
N ASP A 111 -19.96 -4.43 4.20
CA ASP A 111 -20.06 -5.17 5.46
C ASP A 111 -19.31 -4.45 6.60
N ALA A 112 -19.50 -4.88 7.85
CA ALA A 112 -18.87 -4.24 9.01
C ALA A 112 -17.34 -4.38 9.07
N GLN A 113 -16.79 -5.42 8.44
CA GLN A 113 -15.35 -5.66 8.32
C GLN A 113 -14.74 -4.87 7.14
N GLY A 114 -15.57 -4.41 6.20
CA GLY A 114 -15.18 -3.65 5.02
C GLY A 114 -14.37 -4.48 4.03
N VAL A 115 -14.66 -5.77 3.85
CA VAL A 115 -13.88 -6.66 2.97
C VAL A 115 -13.90 -6.14 1.53
N PHE A 116 -15.09 -5.81 1.02
CA PHE A 116 -15.25 -5.23 -0.31
C PHE A 116 -14.40 -3.97 -0.49
N MET A 117 -14.52 -3.00 0.43
CA MET A 117 -13.76 -1.75 0.35
C MET A 117 -12.26 -1.95 0.56
N SER A 118 -11.85 -2.98 1.31
CA SER A 118 -10.43 -3.32 1.44
C SER A 118 -9.85 -3.82 0.12
N ILE A 119 -10.55 -4.71 -0.58
CA ILE A 119 -10.07 -5.32 -1.82
C ILE A 119 -10.25 -4.38 -3.02
N MET A 120 -11.43 -3.77 -3.18
CA MET A 120 -11.82 -3.03 -4.39
C MET A 120 -11.51 -1.54 -4.32
N TRP A 121 -11.28 -0.98 -3.13
CA TRP A 121 -10.95 0.44 -2.95
C TRP A 121 -9.52 0.62 -2.41
N ALA A 122 -9.25 0.16 -1.19
CA ALA A 122 -7.94 0.37 -0.55
C ALA A 122 -6.81 -0.40 -1.24
N GLY A 123 -7.06 -1.62 -1.71
CA GLY A 123 -6.07 -2.47 -2.38
C GLY A 123 -5.36 -1.79 -3.56
N PRO A 124 -6.09 -1.37 -4.61
CA PRO A 124 -5.52 -0.60 -5.73
C PRO A 124 -4.82 0.69 -5.26
N LEU A 125 -5.46 1.45 -4.36
CA LEU A 125 -4.90 2.71 -3.82
C LEU A 125 -3.56 2.49 -3.11
N MET A 126 -3.37 1.35 -2.44
CA MET A 126 -2.08 0.99 -1.83
C MET A 126 -0.99 0.75 -2.87
N ILE A 127 -1.33 0.12 -4.01
CA ILE A 127 -0.38 -0.09 -5.11
C ILE A 127 0.02 1.27 -5.71
N GLU A 128 -0.94 2.17 -5.92
CA GLU A 128 -0.65 3.53 -6.40
C GLU A 128 0.17 4.35 -5.39
N LEU A 129 -0.06 4.19 -4.09
CA LEU A 129 0.77 4.80 -3.05
C LEU A 129 2.21 4.30 -3.09
N ILE A 130 2.42 2.99 -3.21
CA ILE A 130 3.77 2.42 -3.33
C ILE A 130 4.47 3.00 -4.56
N PHE A 131 3.76 3.10 -5.69
CA PHE A 131 4.29 3.72 -6.90
C PHE A 131 4.73 5.19 -6.66
N CYS A 132 3.87 5.99 -6.02
CA CYS A 132 4.20 7.37 -5.64
C CYS A 132 5.44 7.44 -4.73
N VAL A 133 5.55 6.55 -3.73
CA VAL A 133 6.71 6.49 -2.83
C VAL A 133 7.99 6.21 -3.61
N ILE A 134 7.99 5.23 -4.51
CA ILE A 134 9.16 4.90 -5.34
C ILE A 134 9.58 6.12 -6.17
N MET A 135 8.63 6.83 -6.77
CA MET A 135 8.92 8.04 -7.55
C MET A 135 9.48 9.18 -6.68
N LEU A 136 8.90 9.42 -5.51
CA LEU A 136 9.36 10.44 -4.57
C LEU A 136 10.78 10.16 -4.08
N VAL A 137 11.10 8.91 -3.75
CA VAL A 137 12.45 8.51 -3.32
C VAL A 137 13.47 8.76 -4.44
N ARG A 138 13.14 8.41 -5.69
CA ARG A 138 14.01 8.67 -6.85
C ARG A 138 14.26 10.17 -7.06
N GLN A 139 13.20 10.96 -7.08
CA GLN A 139 13.27 12.42 -7.26
C GLN A 139 14.06 13.10 -6.12
N ALA A 140 13.85 12.67 -4.88
CA ALA A 140 14.61 13.16 -3.73
C ALA A 140 16.11 12.83 -3.87
N GLY A 141 16.45 11.62 -4.31
CA GLY A 141 17.82 11.21 -4.60
C GLY A 141 18.49 12.10 -5.65
N ASP A 142 17.80 12.37 -6.76
CA ASP A 142 18.29 13.23 -7.84
C ASP A 142 18.55 14.67 -7.36
N MET A 143 17.66 15.20 -6.53
CA MET A 143 17.80 16.52 -5.92
C MET A 143 19.02 16.61 -4.99
N VAL A 144 19.26 15.59 -4.15
CA VAL A 144 20.44 15.53 -3.28
C VAL A 144 21.73 15.51 -4.11
N VAL A 145 21.76 14.73 -5.19
CA VAL A 145 22.93 14.69 -6.10
C VAL A 145 23.14 16.03 -6.78
N LYS A 146 22.07 16.68 -7.27
CA LYS A 146 22.14 18.00 -7.90
C LYS A 146 22.68 19.06 -6.95
N VAL A 147 22.16 19.13 -5.72
CA VAL A 147 22.63 20.06 -4.69
C VAL A 147 24.10 19.82 -4.36
N LYS A 148 24.53 18.55 -4.21
CA LYS A 148 25.94 18.22 -3.97
C LYS A 148 26.84 18.65 -5.13
N ARG A 149 26.43 18.42 -6.38
CA ARG A 149 27.19 18.86 -7.57
C ARG A 149 27.34 20.38 -7.62
N GLU A 150 26.29 21.13 -7.30
CA GLU A 150 26.33 22.60 -7.26
C GLU A 150 27.18 23.14 -6.09
N GLN A 151 27.16 22.48 -4.92
CA GLN A 151 28.04 22.82 -3.80
C GLN A 151 29.52 22.62 -4.14
N LEU A 152 29.87 21.57 -4.89
CA LEU A 152 31.24 21.33 -5.35
C LEU A 152 31.71 22.38 -6.36
N LYS A 153 30.82 22.81 -7.28
CA LYS A 153 31.13 23.91 -8.22
C LYS A 153 31.32 25.26 -7.52
N ARG A 154 30.57 25.50 -6.43
CA ARG A 154 30.63 26.76 -5.66
C ARG A 154 31.74 26.81 -4.63
N LYS A 155 32.37 25.68 -4.26
CA LYS A 155 33.57 25.72 -3.42
C LYS A 155 34.65 26.48 -4.19
N PRO A 156 35.10 27.67 -3.73
CA PRO A 156 36.20 28.34 -4.35
C PRO A 156 37.39 27.40 -4.21
N THR A 157 37.90 26.89 -5.33
CA THR A 157 39.16 26.14 -5.32
C THR A 157 40.17 27.01 -4.58
N ALA A 158 40.73 26.49 -3.48
CA ALA A 158 41.80 27.15 -2.72
C ALA A 158 42.98 27.59 -3.62
N LYS A 159 43.05 27.09 -4.85
CA LYS A 159 43.94 27.53 -5.93
C LYS A 159 43.78 28.99 -6.39
N SER A 160 42.60 29.62 -6.25
CA SER A 160 42.41 31.03 -6.69
C SER A 160 42.85 32.07 -5.65
N LYS A 161 43.00 31.70 -4.36
CA LYS A 161 43.48 32.62 -3.32
C LYS A 161 45.02 32.63 -3.19
N ALA A 162 45.73 31.63 -3.73
CA ALA A 162 47.19 31.62 -3.76
C ALA A 162 47.78 32.59 -4.80
N SER A 163 47.09 32.82 -5.93
CA SER A 163 47.58 33.73 -6.99
C SER A 163 47.40 35.23 -6.69
N LYS A 164 46.80 35.61 -5.55
CA LYS A 164 46.58 37.01 -5.15
C LYS A 164 47.47 37.47 -3.99
N LYS A 165 48.39 36.63 -3.50
CA LYS A 165 49.31 36.96 -2.41
C LYS A 165 50.74 37.28 -2.89
N ASP A 166 51.03 37.06 -4.17
CA ASP A 166 52.35 37.30 -4.79
C ASP A 166 52.34 38.49 -5.78
N GLN A 167 51.42 39.45 -5.61
CA GLN A 167 51.41 40.71 -6.37
C GLN A 167 51.30 41.91 -5.43
#